data_AF-A0A2S9YS93-F1
#
_entry.id   AF-A0A2S9YS93-F1
#
_cell.length_a   1.000
_cell.length_b   1.000
_cell.length_c   1.000
_cell.angle_alpha   90.00
_cell.angle_beta   90.00
_cell.angle_gamma   90.00
#
_symmetry.space_group_name_H-M   'P 1'
#
loop_
_entity.id
_entity.type
_entity.pdbx_description
1 polymer ?
#
loop_
_entity_poly.entity_id
_entity_poly.type
_entity_poly.pdbx_seq_one_letter_code
_entity_poly.pdbx_strand_id
1 'polypeptide(L)'
;MSKTQSKLIALALVGACSFGVWKAADALFGDEAQGTKHAVNQVWIDHVPTDDRDMVTHFVLVDHRDGQFGVIGRSSQWRIGVEVFRWQLQGSDLRMYFPQERTRGQVEIETWACEGEAPQPFELCMKVTNKNGRSMTMYSRKDWVIDPQDVDDSLEDLAADEPLLGGALQGLDSGAPLGELDLEAADAWDLRQIYFQLGSGF
;
A
#
# COMPACT_ATOMS: atom_id res chain seq x y z
N MET A 1 -58.29 11.47 16.62
CA MET A 1 -57.05 11.77 15.89
C MET A 1 -56.62 10.53 15.12
N SER A 2 -56.51 10.63 13.79
CA SER A 2 -56.40 9.49 12.88
C SER A 2 -54.99 8.88 12.87
N LYS A 3 -54.91 7.55 12.98
CA LYS A 3 -53.68 6.71 13.00
C LYS A 3 -52.73 6.92 11.79
N THR A 4 -53.18 7.65 10.77
CA THR A 4 -52.42 7.94 9.55
C THR A 4 -51.38 9.05 9.74
N GLN A 5 -51.61 10.02 10.64
CA GLN A 5 -50.67 11.14 10.86
C GLN A 5 -49.40 10.71 11.61
N SER A 6 -49.48 9.71 12.50
CA SER A 6 -48.33 9.22 13.27
C SER A 6 -47.32 8.44 12.42
N LYS A 7 -47.73 7.88 11.27
CA LYS A 7 -46.83 7.12 10.39
C LYS A 7 -45.96 7.99 9.49
N LEU A 8 -46.43 9.20 9.14
CA LEU A 8 -45.68 10.12 8.27
C LEU A 8 -44.57 10.87 9.02
N ILE A 9 -44.74 11.14 10.31
CA ILE A 9 -43.72 11.81 11.13
C ILE A 9 -42.54 10.86 11.42
N ALA A 10 -42.81 9.57 11.63
CA ALA A 10 -41.78 8.57 11.86
C ALA A 10 -40.89 8.34 10.62
N LEU A 11 -41.47 8.39 9.40
CA LEU A 11 -40.70 8.19 8.16
C LEU A 11 -39.76 9.38 7.85
N ALA A 12 -40.18 10.61 8.18
CA ALA A 12 -39.38 11.82 7.96
C ALA A 12 -38.18 11.94 8.93
N LEU A 13 -38.31 11.44 10.17
CA LEU A 13 -37.23 11.43 11.15
C LEU A 13 -36.14 10.40 10.84
N VAL A 14 -36.50 9.24 10.28
CA VAL A 14 -35.50 8.22 9.88
C VAL A 14 -34.71 8.67 8.66
N GLY A 15 -35.35 9.32 7.67
CA GLY A 15 -34.67 9.81 6.47
C GLY A 15 -33.66 10.94 6.72
N ALA A 16 -33.94 11.85 7.66
CA ALA A 16 -33.06 12.96 7.99
C ALA A 16 -31.82 12.52 8.80
N CYS A 17 -31.94 11.49 9.64
CA CYS A 17 -30.81 10.94 10.38
C CYS A 17 -29.86 10.11 9.49
N SER A 18 -30.38 9.38 8.50
CA SER A 18 -29.53 8.57 7.61
C SER A 18 -28.62 9.40 6.70
N PHE A 19 -29.09 10.55 6.19
CA PHE A 19 -28.28 11.40 5.30
C PHE A 19 -27.20 12.18 6.06
N GLY A 20 -27.50 12.64 7.28
CA GLY A 20 -26.54 13.33 8.14
C GLY A 20 -25.44 12.42 8.67
N VAL A 21 -25.77 11.17 9.01
CA VAL A 21 -24.79 10.18 9.48
C VAL A 21 -23.81 9.79 8.38
N TRP A 22 -24.26 9.64 7.12
CA TRP A 22 -23.36 9.30 6.02
C TRP A 22 -22.36 10.43 5.71
N LYS A 23 -22.81 11.69 5.69
CA LYS A 23 -21.89 12.83 5.47
C LYS A 23 -20.96 13.12 6.66
N ALA A 24 -21.42 12.86 7.89
CA ALA A 24 -20.58 12.97 9.07
C ALA A 24 -19.57 11.82 9.15
N ALA A 25 -19.94 10.61 8.73
CA ALA A 25 -19.02 9.49 8.59
C ALA A 25 -17.97 9.76 7.51
N ASP A 26 -18.35 10.28 6.34
CA ASP A 26 -17.41 10.63 5.27
C ASP A 26 -16.45 11.76 5.71
N ALA A 27 -16.90 12.71 6.54
CA ALA A 27 -16.04 13.76 7.10
C ALA A 27 -15.19 13.31 8.31
N LEU A 28 -15.61 12.28 9.06
CA LEU A 28 -14.86 11.73 10.19
C LEU A 28 -13.89 10.61 9.78
N PHE A 29 -14.17 9.90 8.69
CA PHE A 29 -13.35 8.78 8.17
C PHE A 29 -12.66 9.11 6.83
N GLY A 30 -13.00 10.23 6.18
CA GLY A 30 -12.44 10.61 4.88
C GLY A 30 -11.00 11.13 4.93
N ASP A 31 -10.59 11.80 6.01
CA ASP A 31 -9.22 12.33 6.13
C ASP A 31 -8.18 11.20 6.33
N GLU A 32 -8.51 10.15 7.10
CA GLU A 32 -7.63 8.98 7.25
C GLU A 32 -7.55 8.13 5.96
N ALA A 33 -8.64 8.05 5.20
CA ALA A 33 -8.68 7.27 3.95
C ALA A 33 -7.99 7.99 2.77
N GLN A 34 -7.88 9.32 2.79
CA GLN A 34 -7.16 10.08 1.75
C GLN A 34 -5.65 9.85 1.82
N GLY A 35 -5.10 9.75 3.04
CA GLY A 35 -3.67 9.66 3.29
C GLY A 35 -2.99 8.37 2.85
N THR A 36 -3.73 7.31 2.48
CA THR A 36 -3.13 6.08 1.94
C THR A 36 -3.84 5.55 0.70
N LYS A 37 -4.79 6.32 0.14
CA LYS A 37 -5.65 5.91 -0.96
C LYS A 37 -4.90 5.34 -2.16
N HIS A 38 -3.72 5.90 -2.44
CA HIS A 38 -2.90 5.52 -3.59
C HIS A 38 -1.72 4.61 -3.21
N ALA A 39 -1.56 4.25 -1.94
CA ALA A 39 -0.40 3.48 -1.49
C ALA A 39 -0.38 2.05 -2.09
N VAL A 40 -1.55 1.48 -2.35
CA VAL A 40 -1.75 0.10 -2.80
C VAL A 40 -2.08 0.06 -4.28
N ASN A 41 -1.61 -0.98 -4.97
CA ASN A 41 -1.77 -1.25 -6.40
C ASN A 41 -1.24 -0.12 -7.27
N GLN A 42 -0.11 0.46 -6.84
CA GLN A 42 0.51 1.62 -7.46
C GLN A 42 2.03 1.43 -7.45
N VAL A 43 2.70 1.76 -8.56
CA VAL A 43 4.16 1.72 -8.64
C VAL A 43 4.76 3.03 -8.14
N TRP A 44 5.70 2.95 -7.20
CA TRP A 44 6.39 4.12 -6.65
C TRP A 44 7.88 4.07 -6.90
N ILE A 45 8.49 5.20 -7.26
CA ILE A 45 9.95 5.35 -7.43
C ILE A 45 10.50 6.60 -6.74
N ASP A 46 11.78 6.61 -6.37
CA ASP A 46 12.41 7.74 -5.66
C ASP A 46 12.78 8.93 -6.57
N HIS A 47 12.95 8.72 -7.87
CA HIS A 47 13.22 9.79 -8.85
C HIS A 47 12.97 9.34 -10.30
N VAL A 48 12.94 10.28 -11.24
CA VAL A 48 12.92 9.97 -12.69
C VAL A 48 14.30 9.43 -13.09
N PRO A 49 14.40 8.23 -13.68
CA PRO A 49 15.66 7.72 -14.18
C PRO A 49 16.27 8.66 -15.22
N THR A 50 17.56 8.96 -15.07
CA THR A 50 18.28 9.89 -15.95
C THR A 50 19.02 9.21 -17.10
N ASP A 51 19.41 7.94 -16.92
CA ASP A 51 20.04 7.08 -17.94
C ASP A 51 19.74 5.59 -17.69
N ASP A 52 20.26 4.71 -18.56
CA ASP A 52 20.01 3.26 -18.52
C ASP A 52 20.66 2.53 -17.34
N ARG A 53 21.62 3.15 -16.66
CA ARG A 53 22.35 2.61 -15.51
C ARG A 53 21.87 3.20 -14.20
N ASP A 54 21.04 4.22 -14.26
CA ASP A 54 20.53 4.91 -13.09
C ASP A 54 19.72 3.98 -12.19
N MET A 55 20.09 3.92 -10.91
CA MET A 55 19.55 2.96 -9.96
C MET A 55 18.44 3.63 -9.15
N VAL A 56 17.20 3.46 -9.61
CA VAL A 56 16.00 3.91 -8.89
C VAL A 56 15.63 2.95 -7.78
N THR A 57 15.16 3.49 -6.67
CA THR A 57 14.48 2.71 -5.63
C THR A 57 13.02 2.56 -6.04
N HIS A 58 12.51 1.34 -6.10
CA HIS A 58 11.11 1.07 -6.40
C HIS A 58 10.42 0.43 -5.21
N PHE A 59 9.13 0.74 -5.06
CA PHE A 59 8.27 0.22 -4.00
C PHE A 59 6.88 -0.01 -4.57
N VAL A 60 6.34 -1.20 -4.35
CA VAL A 60 5.03 -1.61 -4.83
C VAL A 60 4.34 -2.41 -3.75
N LEU A 61 3.08 -2.08 -3.45
CA LEU A 61 2.19 -2.88 -2.63
C LEU A 61 1.10 -3.42 -3.54
N VAL A 62 0.97 -4.73 -3.65
CA VAL A 62 -0.06 -5.39 -4.44
C VAL A 62 -1.06 -6.06 -3.49
N ASP A 63 -2.33 -5.71 -3.66
CA ASP A 63 -3.47 -6.36 -3.01
C ASP A 63 -4.18 -7.22 -4.05
N HIS A 64 -3.81 -8.50 -4.11
CA HIS A 64 -4.32 -9.48 -5.05
C HIS A 64 -5.31 -10.43 -4.36
N ARG A 65 -6.17 -11.10 -5.14
CA ARG A 65 -7.12 -12.10 -4.61
C ARG A 65 -6.46 -13.26 -3.84
N ASP A 66 -5.21 -13.58 -4.19
CA ASP A 66 -4.42 -14.66 -3.57
C ASP A 66 -3.55 -14.16 -2.41
N GLY A 67 -3.70 -12.88 -2.03
CA GLY A 67 -3.10 -12.29 -0.84
C GLY A 67 -2.33 -11.00 -1.12
N GLN A 68 -1.89 -10.38 -0.02
CA GLN A 68 -1.14 -9.12 -0.02
C GLN A 68 0.36 -9.39 -0.08
N PHE A 69 1.00 -8.86 -1.12
CA PHE A 69 2.46 -8.93 -1.29
C PHE A 69 2.99 -7.62 -1.84
N GLY A 70 4.25 -7.34 -1.57
CA GLY A 70 4.90 -6.12 -2.00
C GLY A 70 6.32 -6.40 -2.43
N VAL A 71 6.86 -5.45 -3.18
CA VAL A 71 8.23 -5.48 -3.67
C VAL A 71 8.90 -4.17 -3.33
N ILE A 72 10.10 -4.27 -2.77
CA ILE A 72 10.99 -3.14 -2.56
C ILE A 72 12.36 -3.50 -3.10
N GLY A 73 13.01 -2.54 -3.72
CA GLY A 73 14.31 -2.82 -4.30
C GLY A 73 14.93 -1.61 -4.96
N ARG A 74 16.05 -1.88 -5.62
CA ARG A 74 16.71 -0.93 -6.49
C ARG A 74 16.96 -1.57 -7.84
N SER A 75 16.64 -0.85 -8.90
CA SER A 75 16.77 -1.36 -10.27
C SER A 75 17.25 -0.29 -11.25
N SER A 76 17.89 -0.75 -12.32
CA SER A 76 18.13 -0.02 -13.57
C SER A 76 17.84 -0.95 -14.74
N GLN A 77 18.12 -0.53 -15.98
CA GLN A 77 17.98 -1.41 -17.15
C GLN A 77 18.91 -2.63 -17.07
N TRP A 78 20.03 -2.54 -16.36
CA TRP A 78 21.08 -3.56 -16.35
C TRP A 78 21.21 -4.34 -15.05
N ARG A 79 20.65 -3.83 -13.95
CA ARG A 79 20.81 -4.44 -12.63
C ARG A 79 19.50 -4.38 -11.87
N ILE A 80 19.10 -5.52 -11.35
CA ILE A 80 17.87 -5.68 -10.58
C ILE A 80 18.25 -6.26 -9.22
N GLY A 81 17.83 -5.59 -8.15
CA GLY A 81 17.93 -6.10 -6.78
C GLY A 81 16.62 -5.85 -6.06
N VAL A 82 15.85 -6.91 -5.83
CA VAL A 82 14.50 -6.82 -5.28
C VAL A 82 14.34 -7.76 -4.10
N GLU A 83 13.45 -7.40 -3.19
CA GLU A 83 12.99 -8.24 -2.11
C GLU A 83 11.46 -8.25 -2.10
N VAL A 84 10.89 -9.46 -2.08
CA VAL A 84 9.44 -9.68 -2.01
C VAL A 84 9.06 -9.87 -0.55
N PHE A 85 8.00 -9.20 -0.11
CA PHE A 85 7.50 -9.27 1.25
C PHE A 85 5.98 -9.42 1.29
N ARG A 86 5.45 -9.95 2.39
CA ARG A 86 4.02 -9.86 2.73
C ARG A 86 3.78 -8.56 3.47
N TRP A 87 2.61 -7.96 3.33
CA TRP A 87 2.29 -6.72 4.03
C TRP A 87 0.87 -6.70 4.58
N GLN A 88 0.64 -5.77 5.51
CA GLN A 88 -0.67 -5.37 5.96
C GLN A 88 -0.65 -3.88 6.29
N LEU A 89 -1.67 -3.15 5.84
CA LEU A 89 -1.82 -1.71 6.05
C LEU A 89 -3.00 -1.45 6.99
N GLN A 90 -2.78 -0.69 8.05
CA GLN A 90 -3.82 -0.25 8.99
C GLN A 90 -3.71 1.26 9.18
N GLY A 91 -4.63 2.02 8.58
CA GLY A 91 -4.49 3.48 8.50
C GLY A 91 -3.23 3.84 7.72
N SER A 92 -2.30 4.54 8.37
CA SER A 92 -0.95 4.85 7.84
C SER A 92 0.12 3.81 8.21
N ASP A 93 -0.17 2.85 9.09
CA ASP A 93 0.83 1.88 9.57
C ASP A 93 0.96 0.70 8.62
N LEU A 94 2.10 0.61 7.93
CA LEU A 94 2.46 -0.52 7.08
C LEU A 94 3.37 -1.48 7.84
N ARG A 95 2.88 -2.71 8.04
CA ARG A 95 3.66 -3.84 8.55
C ARG A 95 4.11 -4.71 7.40
N MET A 96 5.40 -5.05 7.37
CA MET A 96 6.03 -5.86 6.33
C MET A 96 6.68 -7.10 6.95
N TYR A 97 6.59 -8.23 6.26
CA TYR A 97 7.28 -9.46 6.62
C TYR A 97 8.09 -9.98 5.42
N PHE A 98 9.39 -10.13 5.63
CA PHE A 98 10.37 -10.57 4.64
C PHE A 98 10.65 -12.06 4.84
N PRO A 99 10.12 -12.96 3.99
CA PRO A 99 10.20 -14.41 4.25
C PRO A 99 11.62 -14.97 4.16
N GLN A 100 12.43 -14.42 3.27
CA GLN A 100 13.81 -14.87 3.02
C GLN A 100 14.69 -14.72 4.27
N GLU A 101 14.65 -13.54 4.89
CA GLU A 101 15.43 -13.23 6.09
C GLU A 101 14.67 -13.52 7.39
N ARG A 102 13.37 -13.84 7.30
CA ARG A 102 12.45 -14.02 8.44
C ARG A 102 12.40 -12.80 9.36
N THR A 103 12.48 -11.61 8.79
CA THR A 103 12.47 -10.35 9.53
C THR A 103 11.16 -9.59 9.31
N ARG A 104 10.87 -8.65 10.21
CA ARG A 104 9.71 -7.77 10.14
C ARG A 104 10.14 -6.31 10.04
N GLY A 105 9.43 -5.56 9.21
CA GLY A 105 9.56 -4.11 9.08
C GLY A 105 8.25 -3.43 9.46
N GLN A 106 8.35 -2.18 9.91
CA GLN A 106 7.20 -1.32 10.14
C GLN A 106 7.56 0.10 9.74
N VAL A 107 6.69 0.72 8.95
CA VAL A 107 6.83 2.09 8.47
C VAL A 107 5.46 2.77 8.47
N GLU A 108 5.46 4.08 8.60
CA GLU A 108 4.28 4.91 8.38
C GLU A 108 4.28 5.42 6.93
N ILE A 109 3.11 5.38 6.29
CA ILE A 109 2.90 5.82 4.92
C ILE A 109 1.90 6.97 4.88
N GLU A 110 2.23 7.98 4.10
CA GLU A 110 1.34 9.10 3.75
C GLU A 110 1.43 9.34 2.24
N THR A 111 0.30 9.46 1.57
CA THR A 111 0.16 9.71 0.13
C THR A 111 -0.68 10.96 -0.11
N TRP A 112 -0.25 11.80 -1.06
CA TRP A 112 -0.96 13.01 -1.46
C TRP A 112 -0.72 13.32 -2.95
N ALA A 113 -1.53 14.21 -3.51
CA ALA A 113 -1.27 14.75 -4.84
C ALA A 113 -0.09 15.73 -4.76
N CYS A 114 0.91 15.60 -5.64
CA CYS A 114 2.13 16.40 -5.53
C CYS A 114 1.93 17.91 -5.80
N GLU A 115 0.89 18.32 -6.52
CA GLU A 115 0.55 19.74 -6.82
C GLU A 115 1.74 20.64 -7.25
N GLY A 116 2.74 20.08 -7.96
CA GLY A 116 3.93 20.81 -8.42
C GLY A 116 5.16 20.75 -7.50
N GLU A 117 5.07 20.01 -6.39
CA GLU A 117 6.22 19.69 -5.52
C GLU A 117 7.20 18.71 -6.18
N ALA A 118 6.69 17.81 -7.02
CA ALA A 118 7.47 16.78 -7.68
C ALA A 118 7.89 17.18 -9.11
N PRO A 119 9.03 16.67 -9.60
CA PRO A 119 9.37 16.77 -11.01
C PRO A 119 8.28 16.16 -11.89
N GLN A 120 7.99 16.82 -13.02
CA GLN A 120 7.20 16.19 -14.08
C GLN A 120 7.91 14.90 -14.52
N PRO A 121 7.18 13.79 -14.78
CA PRO A 121 5.73 13.69 -14.94
C PRO A 121 4.94 13.27 -13.69
N PHE A 122 5.52 13.30 -12.49
CA PHE A 122 4.86 12.74 -11.30
C PHE A 122 3.66 13.56 -10.83
N GLU A 123 2.61 12.85 -10.42
CA GLU A 123 1.35 13.42 -9.96
C GLU A 123 1.02 13.03 -8.51
N LEU A 124 1.59 11.93 -8.03
CA LEU A 124 1.35 11.36 -6.71
C LEU A 124 2.66 11.29 -5.93
N CYS A 125 2.58 11.67 -4.66
CA CYS A 125 3.70 11.72 -3.74
C CYS A 125 3.40 10.77 -2.58
N MET A 126 4.42 10.05 -2.11
CA MET A 126 4.34 9.18 -0.95
C MET A 126 5.52 9.44 -0.02
N LYS A 127 5.26 9.59 1.27
CA LYS A 127 6.27 9.64 2.33
C LYS A 127 6.26 8.34 3.10
N VAL A 128 7.42 7.72 3.22
CA VAL A 128 7.62 6.51 4.02
C VAL A 128 8.52 6.85 5.20
N THR A 129 7.99 6.74 6.42
CA THR A 129 8.69 7.10 7.66
C THR A 129 8.96 5.86 8.49
N ASN A 130 10.20 5.64 8.90
CA ASN A 130 10.53 4.52 9.80
C ASN A 130 10.38 4.89 11.28
N LYS A 131 10.43 3.89 12.16
CA LYS A 131 10.36 4.05 13.62
C LYS A 131 11.40 5.00 14.24
N ASN A 132 12.50 5.30 13.53
CA ASN A 132 13.54 6.23 13.98
C ASN A 132 13.28 7.68 13.51
N GLY A 133 12.14 7.95 12.87
CA GLY A 133 11.78 9.25 12.30
C GLY A 133 12.49 9.59 10.98
N ARG A 134 13.25 8.66 10.39
CA ARG A 134 13.84 8.90 9.06
C ARG A 134 12.77 8.68 8.01
N SER A 135 12.64 9.64 7.10
CA SER A 135 11.65 9.62 6.03
C SER A 135 12.32 9.56 4.65
N MET A 136 11.62 8.94 3.69
CA MET A 136 11.94 8.96 2.26
C MET A 136 10.69 9.39 1.51
N THR A 137 10.86 10.22 0.48
CA THR A 137 9.78 10.57 -0.45
C THR A 137 9.92 9.75 -1.71
N MET A 138 8.80 9.22 -2.19
CA MET A 138 8.66 8.50 -3.44
C MET A 138 7.56 9.14 -4.27
N TYR A 139 7.58 8.86 -5.56
CA TYR A 139 6.72 9.49 -6.55
C TYR A 139 6.08 8.43 -7.45
N SER A 140 4.88 8.77 -7.93
CA SER A 140 4.13 7.95 -8.87
C SER A 140 3.31 8.83 -9.82
N ARG A 141 2.72 8.18 -10.82
CA ARG A 141 1.79 8.78 -11.78
C ARG A 141 0.43 8.12 -11.64
N LYS A 142 -0.65 8.83 -11.99
CA LYS A 142 -2.01 8.25 -11.84
C LYS A 142 -2.29 7.09 -12.79
N ASP A 143 -1.47 6.91 -13.82
CA ASP A 143 -1.54 5.80 -14.78
C ASP A 143 -0.62 4.62 -14.41
N TRP A 144 0.20 4.73 -13.37
CA TRP A 144 1.07 3.64 -12.89
C TRP A 144 0.36 2.68 -11.92
N VAL A 145 -0.86 2.29 -12.29
CA VAL A 145 -1.75 1.46 -11.49
C VAL A 145 -1.61 0.01 -11.90
N ILE A 146 -1.68 -0.90 -10.92
CA ILE A 146 -1.69 -2.34 -11.14
C ILE A 146 -3.13 -2.83 -10.97
N ASP A 147 -3.71 -3.51 -11.96
CA ASP A 147 -5.02 -4.12 -11.79
C ASP A 147 -4.91 -5.34 -10.87
N PRO A 148 -5.58 -5.35 -9.69
CA PRO A 148 -5.56 -6.50 -8.79
C PRO A 148 -6.26 -7.75 -9.34
N GLN A 149 -7.01 -7.66 -10.44
CA GLN A 149 -7.61 -8.82 -11.12
C GLN A 149 -6.71 -9.39 -12.21
N ASP A 150 -5.75 -8.59 -12.69
CA ASP A 150 -4.92 -8.90 -13.84
C ASP A 150 -3.52 -8.32 -13.66
N VAL A 151 -2.84 -8.80 -12.62
CA VAL A 151 -1.55 -8.27 -12.19
C VAL A 151 -0.49 -8.49 -13.27
N ASP A 152 -0.46 -9.68 -13.88
CA ASP A 152 0.55 -10.03 -14.87
C ASP A 152 0.43 -9.13 -16.12
N ASP A 153 -0.78 -9.01 -16.69
CA ASP A 153 -1.03 -8.15 -17.86
C ASP A 153 -0.78 -6.68 -17.53
N SER A 154 -1.18 -6.21 -16.34
CA SER A 154 -0.90 -4.81 -15.91
C SER A 154 0.59 -4.50 -15.82
N LEU A 155 1.39 -5.47 -15.35
CA LEU A 155 2.83 -5.31 -15.25
C LEU A 155 3.51 -5.34 -16.63
N GLU A 156 3.02 -6.18 -17.54
CA GLU A 156 3.49 -6.21 -18.93
C GLU A 156 3.20 -4.89 -19.66
N ASP A 157 1.99 -4.37 -19.54
CA ASP A 157 1.59 -3.08 -20.12
C ASP A 157 2.45 -1.92 -19.57
N LEU A 158 2.67 -1.87 -18.26
CA LEU A 158 3.54 -0.85 -17.63
C LEU A 158 4.99 -0.96 -18.10
N ALA A 159 5.51 -2.17 -18.29
CA ALA A 159 6.86 -2.38 -18.80
C ALA A 159 7.01 -1.99 -20.28
N ALA A 160 5.94 -2.15 -21.08
CA ALA A 160 5.91 -1.75 -22.49
C ALA A 160 5.86 -0.23 -22.65
N ASP A 161 5.02 0.45 -21.85
CA ASP A 161 4.86 1.90 -21.88
C ASP A 161 6.05 2.65 -21.25
N GLU A 162 6.65 2.08 -20.21
CA GLU A 162 7.81 2.64 -19.51
C GLU A 162 8.96 1.62 -19.47
N PRO A 163 9.74 1.47 -20.56
CA PRO A 163 10.82 0.48 -20.64
C PRO A 163 11.88 0.61 -19.53
N LEU A 164 12.06 1.81 -19.00
CA LEU A 164 12.99 2.10 -17.89
C LEU A 164 12.54 1.45 -16.57
N LEU A 165 11.27 1.10 -16.43
CA LEU A 165 10.73 0.37 -15.28
C LEU A 165 10.78 -1.15 -15.44
N GLY A 166 11.04 -1.68 -16.64
CA GLY A 166 10.98 -3.12 -16.91
C GLY A 166 11.82 -3.96 -15.96
N GLY A 167 12.96 -3.43 -15.50
CA GLY A 167 13.79 -4.11 -14.49
C GLY A 167 13.17 -4.16 -13.08
N ALA A 168 12.36 -3.18 -12.69
CA ALA A 168 11.62 -3.21 -11.42
C ALA A 168 10.47 -4.23 -11.48
N LEU A 169 9.80 -4.34 -12.64
CA LEU A 169 8.59 -5.13 -12.81
C LEU A 169 8.87 -6.62 -13.03
N GLN A 170 10.02 -7.00 -13.60
CA GLN A 170 10.43 -8.41 -13.74
C GLN A 170 10.51 -9.20 -12.41
N GLY A 171 10.67 -8.52 -11.27
CA GLY A 171 10.66 -9.17 -9.96
C GLY A 171 9.28 -9.69 -9.54
N LEU A 172 8.21 -9.15 -10.13
CA LEU A 172 6.81 -9.45 -9.79
C LEU A 172 6.22 -10.62 -10.61
N ASP A 173 6.69 -10.83 -11.85
CA ASP A 173 6.25 -11.85 -12.82
C ASP A 173 6.64 -13.31 -12.42
N SER A 174 7.41 -13.50 -11.35
CA SER A 174 8.05 -14.81 -11.09
C SER A 174 7.13 -15.97 -10.67
N GLY A 175 5.79 -15.79 -10.64
CA GLY A 175 4.79 -16.87 -10.73
C GLY A 175 4.90 -18.07 -9.77
N ALA A 176 5.75 -17.99 -8.73
CA ALA A 176 5.92 -19.06 -7.78
C ALA A 176 4.63 -19.16 -6.96
N PRO A 177 4.03 -20.36 -6.80
CA PRO A 177 2.84 -20.52 -6.00
C PRO A 177 3.17 -20.09 -4.58
N LEU A 178 2.71 -18.88 -4.22
CA LEU A 178 2.85 -18.32 -2.90
C LEU A 178 1.90 -19.10 -2.00
N GLY A 179 2.38 -20.25 -1.53
CA GLY A 179 1.62 -21.20 -0.74
C GLY A 179 0.73 -20.51 0.28
N GLU A 180 -0.50 -21.01 0.38
CA GLU A 180 -1.54 -20.60 1.33
C GLU A 180 -0.94 -20.56 2.74
N LEU A 181 -0.53 -19.37 3.16
CA LEU A 181 0.04 -19.12 4.47
C LEU A 181 -0.97 -18.27 5.22
N ASP A 182 -1.65 -18.99 6.10
CA ASP A 182 -2.64 -18.55 7.05
C ASP A 182 -2.24 -17.24 7.75
N LEU A 183 -2.88 -16.14 7.35
CA LEU A 183 -2.73 -14.83 7.96
C LEU A 183 -3.44 -14.74 9.33
N GLU A 184 -4.36 -15.65 9.66
CA GLU A 184 -4.92 -15.78 11.03
C GLU A 184 -3.86 -16.33 12.00
N ALA A 185 -2.93 -17.15 11.51
CA ALA A 185 -1.74 -17.51 12.25
C ALA A 185 -0.73 -16.35 12.39
N ALA A 186 -0.90 -15.20 11.73
CA ALA A 186 -0.06 -14.03 11.98
C ALA A 186 -0.60 -13.17 13.15
N ASP A 187 -1.92 -13.09 13.30
CA ASP A 187 -2.58 -12.39 14.41
C ASP A 187 -2.53 -13.18 15.74
N ALA A 188 -2.45 -14.52 15.68
CA ALA A 188 -2.38 -15.38 16.88
C ALA A 188 -1.03 -15.31 17.64
N TRP A 189 -0.02 -14.63 17.10
CA TRP A 189 1.34 -14.59 17.66
C TRP A 189 1.64 -13.31 18.44
N ASP A 190 0.59 -12.54 18.77
CA ASP A 190 0.69 -11.35 19.60
C ASP A 190 0.34 -11.63 21.09
N LEU A 191 1.14 -11.03 21.97
CA LEU A 191 0.91 -10.77 23.41
C LEU A 191 1.16 -11.83 24.53
N ARG A 192 1.73 -13.02 24.32
CA ARG A 192 2.04 -13.93 25.47
C ARG A 192 3.42 -14.59 25.59
N GLN A 193 4.31 -14.47 24.60
CA GLN A 193 5.58 -15.22 24.64
C GLN A 193 6.85 -14.34 24.76
N ILE A 194 6.75 -13.01 24.68
CA ILE A 194 7.91 -12.10 24.84
C ILE A 194 8.09 -11.69 26.32
N TYR A 195 8.03 -12.66 27.23
CA TYR A 195 8.49 -12.46 28.61
C TYR A 195 9.48 -13.54 29.09
N PHE A 196 9.89 -14.49 28.24
CA PHE A 196 10.66 -15.65 28.72
C PHE A 196 12.06 -15.85 28.14
N GLN A 197 12.60 -14.97 27.29
CA GLN A 197 13.93 -15.22 26.71
C GLN A 197 14.84 -14.00 26.56
N LEU A 198 14.81 -13.07 27.52
CA LEU A 198 15.89 -12.10 27.75
C LEU A 198 16.29 -12.06 29.22
N GLY A 199 16.59 -13.22 29.80
CA GLY A 199 17.07 -13.36 31.16
C GLY A 199 17.88 -14.63 31.37
N SER A 200 19.14 -14.62 30.91
CA SER A 200 20.29 -15.52 31.17
C SER A 200 21.05 -15.68 29.85
N GLY A 201 22.23 -15.09 29.65
CA GLY A 201 23.42 -15.25 30.47
C GLY A 201 24.37 -16.18 29.71
N PHE A 202 25.38 -15.59 29.04
CA PHE A 202 26.81 -15.88 29.12
C PHE A 202 27.56 -15.02 28.11
#